data_AF-A0A2E7K2C7-F1
#
_entry.id   AF-A0A2E7K2C7-F1
#
_cell.length_a   1.000
_cell.length_b   1.000
_cell.length_c   1.000
_cell.angle_alpha   90.00
_cell.angle_beta   90.00
_cell.angle_gamma   90.00
#
_symmetry.space_group_name_H-M   'P 1'
#
loop_
_entity.id
_entity.type
_entity.pdbx_description
1 polymer ?
#
loop_
_entity_poly.entity_id
_entity_poly.type
_entity_poly.pdbx_seq_one_letter_code
_entity_poly.pdbx_strand_id
1 'polypeptide(L)' 'MTTEEKEVYNHVKHMAEEQVIFLKNRYKMQPHEIISMYTGNARADATYDDAIESIAMFNMFTANKNGFVAS' A
#
# COMPACT_ATOMS: atom_id res chain seq x y z
N MET A 1 -3.75 -18.00 2.23
CA MET A 1 -2.34 -17.59 2.26
C MET A 1 -1.50 -18.72 2.81
N THR A 2 -0.55 -19.20 2.03
CA THR A 2 0.56 -20.03 2.49
C THR A 2 1.48 -19.21 3.40
N THR A 3 2.40 -19.88 4.10
CA THR A 3 3.40 -19.20 4.94
C THR A 3 4.25 -18.24 4.13
N GLU A 4 4.64 -18.64 2.91
CA GLU A 4 5.45 -17.84 2.00
C GLU A 4 4.69 -16.59 1.51
N GLU A 5 3.43 -16.72 1.12
CA GLU A 5 2.59 -15.57 0.74
C GLU A 5 2.45 -14.56 1.88
N LYS A 6 2.44 -15.05 3.13
CA LYS A 6 2.38 -14.19 4.32
C LYS A 6 3.68 -13.42 4.56
N GLU A 7 4.82 -14.04 4.34
CA GLU A 7 6.12 -13.37 4.42
C GLU A 7 6.26 -12.31 3.33
N VAL A 8 5.88 -12.63 2.10
CA VAL A 8 5.87 -11.67 0.98
C VAL A 8 4.94 -10.50 1.28
N TYR A 9 3.71 -10.77 1.74
CA TYR A 9 2.76 -9.71 2.09
C TYR A 9 3.29 -8.82 3.22
N ASN A 10 3.90 -9.39 4.26
CA ASN A 10 4.49 -8.60 5.35
C ASN A 10 5.62 -7.68 4.84
N HIS A 11 6.46 -8.17 3.93
CA HIS A 11 7.49 -7.34 3.31
C HIS A 11 6.90 -6.22 2.46
N VAL A 12 5.88 -6.52 1.64
CA VAL A 12 5.20 -5.49 0.83
C VAL A 12 4.52 -4.45 1.72
N LYS A 13 3.94 -4.86 2.84
CA LYS A 13 3.37 -3.95 3.84
C LYS A 13 4.43 -3.04 4.45
N HIS A 14 5.60 -3.57 4.80
CA HIS A 14 6.70 -2.76 5.33
C HIS A 14 7.22 -1.74 4.30
N MET A 15 7.30 -2.12 3.02
CA MET A 15 7.60 -1.16 1.95
C MET A 15 6.51 -0.09 1.81
N ALA A 16 5.24 -0.45 1.97
CA ALA A 16 4.13 0.49 1.94
C ALA A 16 4.20 1.48 3.11
N GLU A 17 4.58 1.03 4.31
CA GLU A 17 4.83 1.89 5.48
C GLU A 17 5.88 2.96 5.18
N GLU A 18 7.04 2.55 4.65
CA GLU A 18 8.11 3.49 4.28
C GLU A 18 7.66 4.49 3.21
N GLN A 19 6.89 4.05 2.22
CA GLN A 19 6.31 4.94 1.20
C GLN A 19 5.36 5.97 1.82
N VAL A 20 4.47 5.55 2.72
CA VAL A 20 3.55 6.45 3.42
C VAL A 20 4.30 7.47 4.27
N ILE A 21 5.32 7.03 5.01
CA ILE A 21 6.19 7.91 5.81
C ILE A 21 6.86 8.96 4.92
N PHE A 22 7.39 8.54 3.76
CA PHE A 22 8.00 9.46 2.81
C PHE A 22 6.99 10.48 2.27
N LEU A 23 5.82 10.03 1.80
CA LEU A 23 4.78 10.91 1.25
C LEU A 23 4.27 11.92 2.29
N LYS A 24 4.00 11.45 3.50
CA LYS A 24 3.64 12.29 4.65
C LYS A 24 4.72 13.33 4.94
N ASN A 25 5.98 12.92 5.04
CA ASN A 25 7.03 13.82 5.51
C ASN A 25 7.49 14.81 4.45
N ARG A 26 7.68 14.35 3.22
CA ARG A 26 8.23 15.12 2.10
C ARG A 26 7.20 16.00 1.41
N TYR A 27 5.98 15.51 1.26
CA TYR A 27 4.90 16.19 0.52
C TYR A 27 3.73 16.63 1.40
N LYS A 28 3.76 16.33 2.72
CA LYS A 28 2.70 16.68 3.67
C LYS A 28 1.33 16.09 3.32
N MET A 29 1.33 15.03 2.52
CA MET A 29 0.11 14.36 2.09
C MET A 29 -0.62 13.75 3.29
N GLN A 30 -1.93 13.96 3.31
CA GLN A 30 -2.87 13.34 4.23
C GLN A 30 -3.27 11.94 3.72
N PRO A 31 -3.79 11.08 4.60
CA PRO A 31 -4.12 9.70 4.21
C PRO A 31 -5.07 9.59 3.01
N HIS A 32 -6.09 10.44 2.97
CA HIS A 32 -7.07 10.44 1.87
C HIS A 32 -6.46 10.80 0.51
N GLU A 33 -5.47 11.71 0.49
CA GLU A 33 -4.74 12.08 -0.72
C GLU A 33 -3.87 10.92 -1.21
N ILE A 34 -3.19 10.25 -0.28
CA ILE A 34 -2.38 9.06 -0.57
C ILE A 34 -3.28 7.96 -1.14
N ILE A 35 -4.38 7.62 -0.47
CA ILE A 35 -5.30 6.57 -0.95
C ILE A 35 -5.87 6.93 -2.32
N SER A 36 -6.24 8.19 -2.54
CA SER A 36 -6.75 8.66 -3.83
C SER A 36 -5.73 8.49 -4.95
N MET A 37 -4.45 8.74 -4.69
CA MET A 37 -3.37 8.56 -5.66
C MET A 37 -3.23 7.12 -6.16
N TYR A 38 -3.46 6.12 -5.29
CA TYR A 38 -3.29 4.70 -5.65
C TYR A 38 -4.59 4.03 -6.09
N THR A 39 -5.74 4.45 -5.57
CA THR A 39 -7.03 3.77 -5.78
C THR A 39 -8.02 4.57 -6.62
N GLY A 40 -7.76 5.85 -6.86
CA GLY A 40 -8.70 6.79 -7.46
C GLY A 40 -9.86 7.21 -6.54
N ASN A 41 -9.98 6.61 -5.36
CA ASN A 41 -11.05 6.89 -4.39
C ASN A 41 -10.53 7.71 -3.21
N ALA A 42 -11.25 8.75 -2.81
CA ALA A 42 -10.93 9.54 -1.63
C ALA A 42 -11.94 9.26 -0.51
N ARG A 43 -11.45 8.75 0.63
CA ARG A 43 -12.22 8.61 1.87
C ARG A 43 -11.81 9.68 2.85
N ALA A 44 -12.74 10.56 3.23
CA ALA A 44 -12.45 11.70 4.12
C ALA A 44 -12.06 11.27 5.55
N ASP A 45 -12.51 10.09 5.98
CA ASP A 45 -12.24 9.48 7.29
C ASP A 45 -10.97 8.62 7.31
N ALA A 46 -10.18 8.61 6.24
CA ALA A 46 -9.03 7.74 6.09
C ALA A 46 -7.93 8.01 7.12
N THR A 47 -7.35 6.92 7.63
CA THR A 47 -6.19 6.91 8.52
C THR A 47 -4.91 6.54 7.76
N TYR A 48 -3.74 6.80 8.34
CA TYR A 48 -2.48 6.37 7.72
C TYR A 48 -2.38 4.84 7.59
N ASP A 49 -3.04 4.08 8.47
CA ASP A 49 -3.12 2.62 8.35
C ASP A 49 -3.94 2.20 7.12
N ASP A 50 -5.04 2.90 6.84
CA ASP A 50 -5.81 2.69 5.59
C ASP A 50 -4.95 2.99 4.35
N ALA A 51 -4.09 4.00 4.41
CA ALA A 51 -3.17 4.35 3.31
C ALA A 51 -2.09 3.28 3.11
N ILE A 52 -1.50 2.79 4.19
CA ILE A 52 -0.52 1.67 4.16
C ILE A 52 -1.16 0.45 3.52
N GLU A 53 -2.35 0.07 3.98
CA GLU A 53 -3.06 -1.10 3.49
C GLU A 53 -3.44 -0.95 2.01
N SER A 54 -3.89 0.23 1.61
CA SER A 54 -4.22 0.53 0.21
C SER A 54 -3.01 0.38 -0.72
N ILE A 55 -1.84 0.88 -0.30
CA ILE A 55 -0.59 0.75 -1.08
C ILE A 55 -0.13 -0.70 -1.11
N ALA A 56 -0.17 -1.40 0.03
CA ALA A 56 0.24 -2.80 0.11
C ALA A 56 -0.62 -3.68 -0.82
N MET A 57 -1.94 -3.50 -0.79
CA MET A 57 -2.88 -4.19 -1.68
C MET A 57 -2.63 -3.84 -3.15
N PHE A 58 -2.43 -2.57 -3.47
CA PHE A 58 -2.12 -2.13 -4.84
C PHE A 58 -0.82 -2.77 -5.36
N ASN A 59 0.23 -2.78 -4.54
CA ASN A 59 1.52 -3.35 -4.88
C ASN A 59 1.42 -4.87 -5.08
N MET A 60 0.72 -5.58 -4.18
CA MET A 60 0.47 -7.02 -4.32
C MET A 60 -0.34 -7.35 -5.58
N PHE A 61 -1.42 -6.61 -5.83
CA PHE A 61 -2.23 -6.79 -7.04
C PHE A 61 -1.39 -6.56 -8.30
N THR A 62 -0.58 -5.49 -8.32
CA THR A 62 0.28 -5.16 -9.44
C THR A 62 1.38 -6.20 -9.63
N ALA A 63 1.97 -6.71 -8.54
CA ALA A 63 2.98 -7.77 -8.60
C ALA A 63 2.40 -9.07 -9.18
N ASN A 64 1.21 -9.49 -8.71
CA ASN A 64 0.49 -10.64 -9.24
C ASN A 64 0.15 -10.46 -10.73
N LYS A 65 -0.42 -9.30 -11.09
CA LYS A 65 -0.81 -8.99 -12.48
C LYS A 65 0.37 -9.05 -13.45
N ASN A 66 1.57 -8.66 -13.01
CA ASN A 66 2.78 -8.64 -13.83
C ASN A 66 3.65 -9.90 -13.68
N GLY A 67 3.19 -10.92 -12.93
CA GLY A 67 3.90 -12.19 -12.76
C GLY A 67 5.15 -12.12 -11.88
N PHE A 68 5.28 -11.09 -11.03
CA PHE A 68 6.37 -10.98 -10.05
C PHE A 68 6.16 -11.85 -8.81
N VAL A 69 4.92 -12.28 -8.55
CA VAL A 69 4.55 -13.20 -7.48
C VAL A 69 3.74 -14.33 -8.12
N ALA A 70 4.10 -15.58 -7.82
CA ALA A 70 3.41 -16.76 -8.32
C ALA A 70 2.03 -16.88 -7.63
N SER A 71 0.99 -17.09 -8.43
CA SER A 71 -0.40 -17.32 -8.01
C SER A 71 -0.67 -18.76 -7.62
#